data_AF-A0A2N3A4Z7-F1
#
_entry.id   AF-A0A2N3A4Z7-F1
#
_cell.length_a   1.000
_cell.length_b   1.000
_cell.length_c   1.000
_cell.angle_alpha   90.00
_cell.angle_beta   90.00
_cell.angle_gamma   90.00
#
_symmetry.space_group_name_H-M   'P 1'
#
loop_
_entity.id
_entity.type
_entity.pdbx_description
1 polymer ?
#
loop_
_entity_poly.entity_id
_entity_poly.type
_entity_poly.pdbx_seq_one_letter_code
_entity_poly.pdbx_strand_id
1 'polypeptide(L)'
;MKAVPFFSKLSPGGQILLLIGLVLAGTIFSIVLASVVSILVWGPDVLTEGALAGSLNLDFLSTYQMISQVGIFILPPLIFGWLVHSSSYKFLGFRKADYKHLIAAVLIIAVAGP
;
A
#
# COMPACT_ATOMS: atom_id res chain seq x y z
N MET A 1 26.71 8.21 -6.02
CA MET A 1 26.32 8.49 -7.42
C MET A 1 24.88 8.99 -7.42
N LYS A 2 24.58 10.18 -7.99
CA LYS A 2 23.19 10.66 -8.09
C LYS A 2 22.49 9.87 -9.19
N ALA A 3 21.54 9.00 -8.84
CA ALA A 3 20.72 8.33 -9.85
C ALA A 3 19.93 9.39 -10.62
N VAL A 4 20.13 9.46 -11.93
CA VAL A 4 19.32 10.28 -12.82
C VAL A 4 18.04 9.48 -13.06
N PRO A 5 16.87 9.92 -12.58
CA PRO A 5 15.64 9.14 -12.71
C PRO A 5 15.22 9.05 -14.17
N PHE A 6 14.90 7.85 -14.65
CA PHE A 6 14.59 7.60 -16.07
C PHE A 6 13.40 8.43 -16.56
N PHE A 7 12.43 8.72 -15.69
CA PHE A 7 11.22 9.46 -16.01
C PHE A 7 11.25 10.93 -15.53
N SER A 8 12.42 11.46 -15.15
CA SER A 8 12.53 12.83 -14.62
C SER A 8 12.19 13.93 -15.64
N LYS A 9 12.10 13.59 -16.93
CA LYS A 9 11.78 14.51 -18.03
C LYS A 9 10.32 14.44 -18.50
N LEU A 10 9.48 13.63 -17.85
CA LEU A 10 8.06 13.58 -18.20
C LEU A 10 7.39 14.93 -17.97
N SER A 11 6.48 15.28 -18.88
CA SER A 11 5.57 16.42 -18.66
C SER A 11 4.70 16.18 -17.42
N PRO A 12 4.14 17.22 -16.80
CA PRO A 12 3.26 17.07 -15.63
C PRO A 12 2.09 16.09 -15.89
N GLY A 13 1.50 16.11 -17.08
CA GLY A 13 0.48 15.14 -17.47
C GLY A 13 1.01 13.71 -17.58
N GLY A 14 2.22 13.52 -18.12
CA GLY A 14 2.88 12.21 -18.17
C GLY A 14 3.20 11.64 -16.79
N GLN A 15 3.54 12.50 -15.83
CA GLN A 15 3.74 12.11 -14.43
C GLN A 15 2.43 11.62 -13.78
N ILE A 16 1.30 12.29 -14.03
CA ILE A 16 -0.02 11.84 -13.55
C ILE A 16 -0.37 10.48 -14.16
N LEU A 17 -0.21 10.31 -15.48
CA LEU A 17 -0.48 9.03 -16.15
C LEU A 17 0.40 7.90 -15.63
N LEU A 18 1.69 8.18 -15.38
CA LEU A 18 2.60 7.22 -14.76
C LEU A 18 2.11 6.82 -13.36
N LEU A 19 1.71 7.78 -12.53
CA LEU A 19 1.20 7.50 -11.19
C LEU A 19 -0.09 6.66 -11.24
N ILE A 20 -1.03 6.99 -12.14
CA ILE A 20 -2.25 6.19 -12.36
C ILE A 20 -1.88 4.77 -12.76
N GLY A 21 -0.95 4.60 -13.71
CA GLY A 21 -0.47 3.29 -14.13
C GLY A 21 0.16 2.50 -12.98
N LEU A 22 0.95 3.15 -12.13
CA LEU A 22 1.54 2.54 -10.94
C LEU A 22 0.48 2.13 -9.91
N VAL A 23 -0.57 2.93 -9.72
CA VAL A 23 -1.68 2.57 -8.84
C VAL A 23 -2.42 1.34 -9.38
N LEU A 24 -2.76 1.31 -10.67
CA LEU A 24 -3.42 0.15 -11.28
C LEU A 24 -2.56 -1.13 -11.18
N ALA A 25 -1.26 -1.01 -11.45
CA ALA A 25 -0.32 -2.12 -11.29
C ALA A 25 -0.21 -2.56 -9.82
N GLY A 26 -0.16 -1.61 -8.90
CA GLY A 26 -0.17 -1.83 -7.45
C GLY A 26 -1.41 -2.58 -6.99
N THR A 27 -2.60 -2.21 -7.48
CA THR A 27 -3.87 -2.89 -7.19
C THR A 27 -3.87 -4.33 -7.65
N ILE A 28 -3.45 -4.59 -8.89
CA ILE A 28 -3.40 -5.97 -9.42
C ILE A 28 -2.41 -6.79 -8.61
N PHE A 29 -1.21 -6.26 -8.39
CA PHE A 29 -0.18 -6.92 -7.60
C PHE A 29 -0.65 -7.22 -6.16
N SER A 30 -1.33 -6.26 -5.52
CA SER A 30 -1.78 -6.39 -4.14
C SER A 30 -2.89 -7.42 -3.98
N ILE A 31 -3.84 -7.47 -4.92
CA ILE A 31 -4.90 -8.48 -4.93
C ILE A 31 -4.30 -9.88 -5.08
N VAL A 32 -3.37 -10.06 -6.01
CA VAL A 32 -2.69 -11.35 -6.21
C VAL A 32 -1.89 -11.73 -4.96
N LEU A 33 -1.12 -10.81 -4.40
CA LEU A 33 -0.33 -11.06 -3.19
C LEU A 33 -1.22 -11.39 -1.99
N ALA A 34 -2.27 -10.61 -1.75
CA ALA A 34 -3.21 -10.83 -0.67
C ALA A 34 -3.91 -12.19 -0.81
N SER A 35 -4.26 -12.58 -2.04
CA SER A 35 -4.86 -13.88 -2.34
C SER A 35 -3.88 -15.02 -2.05
N VAL A 36 -2.63 -14.93 -2.52
CA VAL A 36 -1.59 -15.94 -2.28
C VAL A 36 -1.32 -16.10 -0.79
N VAL A 37 -1.13 -14.99 -0.06
CA VAL A 37 -0.92 -15.03 1.39
C VAL A 37 -2.12 -15.65 2.09
N SER A 38 -3.34 -15.31 1.68
CA SER A 38 -4.55 -15.85 2.29
C SER A 38 -4.67 -17.36 2.08
N ILE A 39 -4.38 -17.84 0.87
CA ILE A 39 -4.38 -19.27 0.54
C ILE A 39 -3.35 -20.03 1.39
N LEU A 40 -2.16 -19.45 1.61
CA LEU A 40 -1.10 -20.10 2.39
C LEU A 40 -1.41 -20.21 3.88
N VAL A 41 -2.22 -19.31 4.43
CA VAL A 41 -2.52 -19.24 5.86
C VAL A 41 -3.82 -19.98 6.19
N TRP A 42 -4.89 -19.79 5.41
CA TRP A 42 -6.23 -20.32 5.69
C TRP A 42 -6.72 -21.38 4.69
N GLY A 43 -5.93 -21.70 3.67
CA GLY A 43 -6.31 -22.62 2.60
C GLY A 43 -7.08 -21.94 1.46
N PRO A 44 -7.29 -22.64 0.34
CA PRO A 44 -7.88 -22.07 -0.88
C PRO A 44 -9.34 -21.64 -0.71
N ASP A 45 -10.11 -22.36 0.11
CA ASP A 45 -11.56 -22.12 0.29
C ASP A 45 -11.86 -20.78 0.98
N VAL A 46 -10.86 -20.17 1.65
CA VAL A 46 -11.02 -18.88 2.33
C VAL A 46 -11.41 -17.75 1.38
N LEU A 47 -11.01 -17.83 0.10
CA LEU A 47 -11.30 -16.79 -0.88
C LEU A 47 -12.78 -16.78 -1.30
N THR A 48 -13.47 -17.91 -1.20
CA THR A 48 -14.89 -18.05 -1.54
C THR A 48 -15.79 -18.01 -0.32
N GLU A 49 -15.30 -18.49 0.83
CA GLU A 49 -16.12 -18.68 2.04
C GLU A 49 -15.82 -17.66 3.14
N GLY A 50 -14.61 -17.07 3.17
CA GLY A 50 -14.16 -16.19 4.25
C GLY A 50 -14.91 -14.86 4.34
N ALA A 51 -15.62 -14.47 3.28
CA ALA A 51 -16.44 -13.25 3.21
C ALA A 51 -17.95 -13.50 3.42
N LEU A 52 -18.37 -14.76 3.61
CA LEU A 52 -19.78 -15.08 3.82
C LEU A 52 -20.21 -14.76 5.26
N ALA A 53 -21.40 -14.18 5.42
CA ALA A 53 -21.89 -13.68 6.70
C ALA A 53 -22.02 -14.75 7.81
N GLY A 54 -22.09 -16.04 7.46
CA GLY A 54 -22.14 -17.16 8.41
C GLY A 54 -20.78 -17.70 8.87
N SER A 55 -19.69 -17.32 8.19
CA SER A 55 -18.32 -17.78 8.41
C SER A 55 -17.33 -16.61 8.35
N LEU A 56 -17.79 -15.42 8.77
CA LEU A 56 -17.06 -14.17 8.62
C LEU A 56 -15.72 -14.25 9.36
N ASN A 57 -14.64 -14.45 8.61
CA ASN A 57 -13.31 -14.55 9.16
C ASN A 57 -12.67 -13.15 9.17
N LEU A 58 -12.79 -12.48 10.31
CA LEU A 58 -12.29 -11.11 10.50
C LEU A 58 -10.75 -11.03 10.35
N ASP A 59 -10.02 -12.08 10.73
CA ASP A 59 -8.57 -12.13 10.61
C ASP A 59 -8.15 -12.20 9.13
N PHE A 60 -8.85 -13.01 8.34
CA PHE A 60 -8.68 -13.04 6.89
C PHE A 60 -8.99 -11.67 6.28
N LEU A 61 -10.16 -11.10 6.58
CA LEU A 61 -10.61 -9.87 5.95
C LEU A 61 -9.70 -8.69 6.28
N SER A 62 -9.30 -8.55 7.54
CA SER A 62 -8.36 -7.50 7.98
C SER A 62 -6.98 -7.67 7.33
N THR A 63 -6.46 -8.90 7.27
CA THR A 63 -5.17 -9.20 6.63
C THR A 63 -5.20 -8.90 5.13
N TYR A 64 -6.25 -9.39 4.45
CA TYR A 64 -6.44 -9.18 3.01
C TYR A 64 -6.53 -7.69 2.67
N GLN A 65 -7.28 -6.94 3.48
CA GLN A 65 -7.39 -5.49 3.34
C GLN A 65 -6.06 -4.80 3.60
N MET A 66 -5.35 -5.12 4.68
CA MET A 66 -4.05 -4.52 4.98
C MET A 66 -3.06 -4.67 3.81
N ILE A 67 -2.90 -5.88 3.28
CA ILE A 67 -2.00 -6.14 2.14
C ILE A 67 -2.45 -5.34 0.91
N SER A 68 -3.76 -5.33 0.64
CA SER A 68 -4.34 -4.58 -0.48
C SER A 68 -4.07 -3.07 -0.35
N GLN A 69 -4.30 -2.48 0.82
CA GLN A 69 -4.10 -1.05 1.07
C GLN A 69 -2.63 -0.64 0.92
N VAL A 70 -1.69 -1.47 1.39
CA VAL A 70 -0.26 -1.23 1.20
C VAL A 70 0.09 -1.18 -0.29
N GLY A 71 -0.36 -2.16 -1.07
CA GLY A 71 -0.03 -2.23 -2.49
C GLY A 71 -0.71 -1.16 -3.35
N ILE A 72 -1.90 -0.67 -2.96
CA ILE A 72 -2.64 0.37 -3.69
C ILE A 72 -2.15 1.78 -3.33
N PHE A 73 -1.86 2.06 -2.07
CA PHE A 73 -1.63 3.44 -1.62
C PHE A 73 -0.21 3.73 -1.15
N ILE A 74 0.54 2.75 -0.66
CA ILE A 74 1.90 2.97 -0.16
C ILE A 74 2.92 2.70 -1.27
N LEU A 75 2.75 1.61 -1.99
CA LEU A 75 3.70 1.13 -2.98
C LEU A 75 3.82 2.06 -4.21
N PRO A 76 2.71 2.58 -4.80
CA PRO A 76 2.79 3.46 -5.97
C PRO A 76 3.54 4.78 -5.74
N PRO A 77 3.29 5.57 -4.67
CA PRO A 77 4.06 6.80 -4.46
C PRO A 77 5.53 6.52 -4.14
N LEU A 78 5.85 5.41 -3.46
CA LEU A 78 7.25 4.99 -3.23
C LEU A 78 7.99 4.72 -4.54
N ILE A 79 7.39 3.90 -5.42
CA ILE A 79 7.95 3.61 -6.75
C ILE A 79 8.02 4.89 -7.59
N PHE A 80 6.95 5.68 -7.61
CA PHE A 80 6.91 6.94 -8.36
C PHE A 80 8.03 7.90 -7.94
N GLY A 81 8.21 8.09 -6.63
CA GLY A 81 9.27 8.93 -6.08
C GLY A 81 10.67 8.41 -6.41
N TRP A 82 10.84 7.10 -6.63
CA TRP A 82 12.09 6.50 -7.10
C TRP A 82 12.30 6.67 -8.61
N LEU A 83 11.23 6.56 -9.41
CA LEU A 83 11.29 6.65 -10.87
C LEU A 83 11.42 8.08 -11.42
N VAL A 84 10.87 9.07 -10.71
CA VAL A 84 10.75 10.45 -11.20
C VAL A 84 11.72 11.42 -10.51
N HIS A 85 12.07 11.17 -9.23
CA HIS A 85 12.86 12.11 -8.43
C HIS A 85 14.20 11.54 -7.98
N SER A 86 15.26 12.36 -8.04
CA SER A 86 16.62 11.96 -7.65
C SER A 86 16.79 11.76 -6.13
N SER A 87 15.84 12.26 -5.33
CA SER A 87 15.77 12.03 -3.89
C SER A 87 14.33 11.75 -3.48
N SER A 88 13.94 10.47 -3.53
CA SER A 88 12.59 10.00 -3.20
C SER A 88 12.13 10.44 -1.81
N TYR A 89 13.04 10.48 -0.84
CA TYR A 89 12.74 10.93 0.52
C TYR A 89 12.29 12.39 0.62
N LYS A 90 12.91 13.29 -0.15
CA LYS A 90 12.51 14.71 -0.19
C LYS A 90 11.21 14.91 -0.95
N PHE A 91 11.02 14.14 -2.03
CA PHE A 91 9.79 14.20 -2.82
C PHE A 91 8.58 13.73 -2.02
N LEU A 92 8.70 12.59 -1.33
CA LEU A 92 7.64 12.05 -0.48
C LEU A 92 7.40 12.88 0.79
N GLY A 93 8.23 13.90 1.04
CA GLY A 93 8.07 14.79 2.17
C GLY A 93 8.21 14.08 3.51
N PHE A 94 8.99 12.98 3.59
CA PHE A 94 9.23 12.30 4.86
C PHE A 94 9.90 13.27 5.83
N ARG A 95 9.11 13.76 6.78
CA ARG A 95 9.58 14.53 7.93
C ARG A 95 9.81 13.56 9.09
N LYS A 96 10.75 13.88 9.98
CA LYS A 96 10.88 13.14 11.25
C LYS A 96 9.52 13.18 11.94
N ALA A 97 8.93 12.01 12.16
CA ALA A 97 7.68 11.90 12.90
C ALA A 97 7.92 12.47 14.30
N ASP A 98 7.13 13.46 14.69
CA ASP A 98 7.11 13.91 16.07
C ASP A 98 6.51 12.78 16.90
N TYR A 99 7.26 12.32 17.92
CA TYR A 99 6.88 11.20 18.78
C TYR A 99 5.49 11.40 19.39
N LYS A 100 5.06 12.66 19.60
CA LYS A 100 3.71 12.99 20.08
C LYS A 100 2.61 12.52 19.13
N HIS A 101 2.80 12.67 17.83
CA HIS A 101 1.84 12.23 16.82
C HIS A 101 1.82 10.70 16.72
N LEU A 102 2.98 10.07 16.90
CA LEU A 102 3.10 8.60 16.91
C LEU A 102 2.38 8.00 18.12
N ILE A 103 2.60 8.57 19.31
CA ILE A 103 1.89 8.19 20.53
C ILE A 103 0.39 8.43 20.38
N ALA A 104 -0.02 9.59 19.84
CA ALA A 104 -1.44 9.89 19.61
C ALA A 104 -2.09 8.88 18.65
N ALA A 105 -1.41 8.52 17.55
CA ALA A 105 -1.90 7.52 16.61
C ALA A 105 -2.05 6.15 17.28
N VAL A 106 -1.07 5.72 18.08
CA VAL A 106 -1.13 4.45 18.83
C VAL A 106 -2.28 4.47 19.83
N LEU A 107 -2.48 5.57 20.55
CA LEU A 107 -3.59 5.71 21.50
C LEU A 107 -4.96 5.70 20.80
N ILE A 108 -5.09 6.36 19.65
CA ILE A 108 -6.32 6.34 18.85
C ILE A 108 -6.60 4.90 18.38
N ILE A 109 -5.60 4.18 17.88
CA ILE A 109 -5.75 2.78 17.46
C ILE A 109 -6.15 1.90 18.66
N ALA A 110 -5.54 2.11 19.82
CA ALA A 110 -5.83 1.34 21.03
C ALA A 110 -7.23 1.61 21.61
N VAL A 111 -7.78 2.82 21.41
CA VAL A 111 -9.12 3.19 21.88
C VAL A 111 -10.21 2.90 20.84
N ALA A 112 -9.88 2.95 19.54
CA ALA A 112 -10.81 2.70 18.45
C ALA A 112 -10.91 1.22 18.04
N GLY A 113 -9.98 0.37 18.49
CA GLY A 113 -10.13 -1.08 18.40
C GLY A 113 -11.29 -1.56 19.28
N PRO A 114 -12.04 -2.59 18.86
CA PRO A 114 -13.04 -3.23 19.72
C PRO A 114 -12.41 -3.90 20.96
#